data_AF-A0A434THL8-F1
#
_entry.id   AF-A0A434THL8-F1
#
_cell.length_a   1.000
_cell.length_b   1.000
_cell.length_c   1.000
_cell.angle_alpha   90.00
_cell.angle_beta   90.00
_cell.angle_gamma   90.00
#
_symmetry.space_group_name_H-M   'P 1'
#
loop_
_entity.id
_entity.type
_entity.pdbx_description
1 polymer ?
#
loop_
_entity_poly.entity_id
_entity_poly.type
_entity_poly.pdbx_seq_one_letter_code
_entity_poly.pdbx_strand_id
1 'polypeptide(L)'
;DLDHAARLKGEADAAVAAYEQELAEAKANANKIGQQASDAAKSEAESTRKKLEAELEKKLGEAEASIASIKAKAMKEVGTIAEDTTSAIVEALVGGKTDKAEISAAVKSATR
;
A
#
# COMPACT_ATOMS: atom_id res chain seq x y z
N ASP A 1 -2.07 -54.30 -57.64
CA ASP A 1 -2.21 -54.37 -56.17
C ASP A 1 -1.01 -53.90 -55.38
N LEU A 2 0.22 -54.37 -55.65
CA LEU A 2 1.40 -53.98 -54.86
C LEU A 2 1.74 -52.47 -54.92
N ASP A 3 1.66 -51.84 -56.09
CA ASP A 3 1.92 -50.40 -56.24
C ASP A 3 0.89 -49.54 -55.50
N HIS A 4 -0.38 -49.99 -55.50
CA HIS A 4 -1.44 -49.31 -54.79
C HIS A 4 -1.26 -49.43 -53.26
N ALA A 5 -0.84 -50.61 -52.79
CA ALA A 5 -0.50 -50.82 -51.37
C ALA A 5 0.72 -49.99 -50.94
N ALA A 6 1.75 -49.88 -51.78
CA ALA A 6 2.92 -49.05 -51.51
C ALA A 6 2.56 -47.56 -51.42
N ARG A 7 1.69 -47.08 -52.31
CA ARG A 7 1.17 -45.70 -52.28
C ARG A 7 0.37 -45.42 -51.01
N LEU A 8 -0.59 -46.29 -50.67
CA LEU A 8 -1.40 -46.14 -49.45
C LEU A 8 -0.55 -46.17 -48.17
N LYS A 9 0.50 -46.99 -48.14
CA LYS A 9 1.46 -47.00 -47.03
C LYS A 9 2.18 -45.65 -46.91
N GLY A 10 2.69 -45.11 -48.02
CA GLY A 10 3.36 -43.80 -48.02
C GLY A 10 2.44 -42.67 -47.58
N GLU A 11 1.17 -42.68 -47.99
CA GLU A 11 0.16 -41.72 -47.54
C GLU A 11 -0.13 -41.83 -46.04
N ALA A 12 -0.23 -43.06 -45.52
CA ALA A 12 -0.42 -43.29 -44.08
C ALA A 12 0.79 -42.83 -43.25
N ASP A 13 2.01 -43.16 -43.68
CA ASP A 13 3.24 -42.73 -43.00
C ASP A 13 3.36 -41.19 -42.99
N ALA A 14 3.01 -40.53 -44.10
CA ALA A 14 2.98 -39.07 -44.17
C ALA A 14 1.92 -38.45 -43.25
N ALA A 15 0.72 -39.05 -43.17
CA ALA A 15 -0.34 -38.59 -42.28
C ALA A 15 0.04 -38.74 -40.79
N VAL A 16 0.71 -39.83 -40.42
CA VAL A 16 1.22 -40.04 -39.05
C VAL A 16 2.27 -39.00 -38.72
N ALA A 17 3.24 -38.76 -39.62
CA ALA A 17 4.27 -37.76 -39.40
C ALA A 17 3.70 -36.34 -39.22
N ALA A 18 2.70 -35.96 -40.04
CA ALA A 18 2.01 -34.68 -39.91
C ALA A 18 1.29 -34.56 -38.55
N TYR A 19 0.58 -35.61 -38.13
CA TYR A 19 -0.11 -35.62 -36.84
C TYR A 19 0.85 -35.52 -35.65
N GLU A 20 1.98 -36.24 -35.68
CA GLU A 20 3.00 -36.17 -34.65
C GLU A 20 3.63 -34.77 -34.57
N GLN A 21 3.86 -34.13 -35.71
CA GLN A 21 4.35 -32.75 -35.77
C GLN A 21 3.33 -31.78 -35.17
N GLU A 22 2.06 -31.84 -35.57
CA GLU A 22 0.99 -31.01 -35.02
C GLU A 22 0.86 -31.19 -33.49
N LEU A 23 0.97 -32.43 -33.00
CA LEU A 23 0.95 -32.73 -31.57
C LEU A 23 2.16 -32.08 -30.84
N ALA A 24 3.35 -32.15 -31.43
CA ALA A 24 4.55 -31.54 -30.87
C ALA A 24 4.43 -30.01 -30.82
N GLU A 25 3.95 -29.39 -31.89
CA GLU A 25 3.69 -27.96 -31.97
C GLU A 25 2.61 -27.53 -30.96
N ALA A 26 1.52 -28.28 -30.84
CA ALA A 26 0.46 -28.02 -29.86
C ALA A 26 0.99 -28.07 -28.41
N LYS A 27 1.83 -29.06 -28.07
CA LYS A 27 2.48 -29.15 -26.76
C LYS A 27 3.42 -27.98 -26.50
N ALA A 28 4.23 -27.60 -27.50
CA ALA A 28 5.13 -26.45 -27.38
C ALA A 28 4.34 -25.15 -27.15
N ASN A 29 3.25 -24.95 -27.89
CA ASN A 29 2.36 -23.80 -27.73
C ASN A 29 1.67 -23.79 -26.36
N ALA A 30 1.17 -24.92 -25.88
CA ALA A 30 0.58 -25.03 -24.55
C ALA A 30 1.58 -24.65 -23.45
N ASN A 31 2.82 -25.15 -23.53
CA ASN A 31 3.87 -24.80 -22.58
C ASN A 31 4.19 -23.30 -22.63
N LYS A 32 4.26 -22.71 -23.83
CA LYS A 32 4.50 -21.28 -24.02
C LYS A 32 3.39 -20.43 -23.38
N ILE A 33 2.13 -20.80 -23.60
CA ILE A 33 0.97 -20.11 -23.01
C ILE A 33 1.03 -20.20 -21.48
N GLY A 34 1.33 -21.38 -20.92
CA GLY A 34 1.45 -21.56 -19.47
C GLY A 34 2.56 -20.70 -18.86
N GLN A 35 3.71 -20.62 -19.54
CA GLN A 35 4.82 -19.76 -19.12
C GLN A 35 4.44 -18.28 -19.17
N GLN A 36 3.86 -17.82 -20.28
CA GLN A 36 3.43 -16.43 -20.45
C GLN A 36 2.37 -16.02 -19.42
N ALA A 37 1.40 -16.89 -19.13
CA ALA A 37 0.39 -16.64 -18.10
C ALA A 37 1.01 -16.56 -16.70
N SER A 38 1.96 -17.45 -16.39
CA SER A 38 2.67 -17.44 -15.10
C SER A 38 3.51 -16.18 -14.91
N ASP A 39 4.20 -15.73 -15.96
CA ASP A 39 5.02 -14.52 -15.92
C ASP A 39 4.16 -13.25 -15.85
N ALA A 40 3.06 -13.20 -16.58
CA ALA A 40 2.08 -12.11 -16.49
C ALA A 40 1.48 -12.01 -15.08
N ALA A 41 1.06 -13.14 -14.49
CA ALA A 41 0.52 -13.17 -13.13
C ALA A 41 1.53 -12.71 -12.08
N LYS A 42 2.82 -13.10 -12.21
CA LYS A 42 3.89 -12.60 -11.33
C LYS A 42 4.07 -11.09 -11.45
N SER A 43 4.12 -10.57 -12.69
CA SER A 43 4.28 -9.14 -12.93
C SER A 43 3.10 -8.33 -12.39
N GLU A 44 1.87 -8.82 -12.56
CA GLU A 44 0.66 -8.18 -12.03
C GLU A 44 0.64 -8.20 -10.50
N ALA A 45 1.03 -9.32 -9.88
CA ALA A 45 1.14 -9.44 -8.43
C ALA A 45 2.17 -8.46 -7.86
N GLU A 46 3.34 -8.32 -8.47
CA GLU A 46 4.35 -7.35 -8.05
C GLU A 46 3.86 -5.90 -8.20
N SER A 47 3.21 -5.57 -9.31
CA SER A 47 2.63 -4.25 -9.55
C SER A 47 1.57 -3.90 -8.51
N THR A 48 0.65 -4.85 -8.25
CA THR A 48 -0.41 -4.70 -7.24
C THR A 48 0.18 -4.55 -5.85
N ARG A 49 1.20 -5.36 -5.50
CA ARG A 49 1.90 -5.26 -4.21
C ARG A 49 2.51 -3.87 -4.02
N LYS A 50 3.29 -3.38 -5.00
CA LYS A 50 3.92 -2.05 -4.94
C LYS A 50 2.89 -0.93 -4.81
N LYS A 51 1.78 -1.03 -5.54
CA LYS A 51 0.69 -0.05 -5.44
C LYS A 51 0.07 -0.05 -4.04
N LEU A 52 -0.21 -1.23 -3.48
CA LEU A 52 -0.78 -1.35 -2.14
C LEU A 52 0.20 -0.85 -1.06
N GLU A 53 1.48 -1.19 -1.17
CA GLU A 53 2.54 -0.68 -0.28
C GLU A 53 2.57 0.85 -0.29
N ALA A 54 2.55 1.48 -1.47
CA ALA A 54 2.52 2.94 -1.59
C ALA A 54 1.24 3.57 -1.00
N GLU A 55 0.08 2.94 -1.20
CA GLU A 55 -1.18 3.38 -0.59
C GLU A 55 -1.17 3.26 0.94
N LEU A 56 -0.56 2.19 1.47
CA LEU A 56 -0.41 1.99 2.91
C LEU A 56 0.55 3.00 3.54
N GLU A 57 1.70 3.26 2.91
CA GLU A 57 2.66 4.27 3.37
C GLU A 57 2.03 5.66 3.38
N LYS A 58 1.26 6.02 2.35
CA LYS A 58 0.50 7.26 2.31
C LYS A 58 -0.51 7.34 3.47
N LYS A 59 -1.30 6.29 3.70
CA LYS A 59 -2.28 6.26 4.80
C LYS A 59 -1.61 6.36 6.17
N LEU A 60 -0.46 5.73 6.36
CA LEU A 60 0.35 5.84 7.57
C LEU A 60 0.81 7.29 7.78
N GLY A 61 1.39 7.92 6.77
CA GLY A 61 1.82 9.33 6.87
C GLY A 61 0.66 10.30 7.16
N GLU A 62 -0.50 10.10 6.52
CA GLU A 62 -1.71 10.90 6.80
C GLU A 62 -2.21 10.70 8.25
N ALA A 63 -2.20 9.46 8.73
CA ALA A 63 -2.60 9.14 10.10
C ALA A 63 -1.64 9.76 11.14
N GLU A 64 -0.33 9.65 10.92
CA GLU A 64 0.69 10.27 11.78
C GLU A 64 0.56 11.79 11.83
N ALA A 65 0.34 12.43 10.67
CA ALA A 65 0.10 13.88 10.60
C ALA A 65 -1.19 14.29 11.35
N SER A 66 -2.25 13.49 11.23
CA SER A 66 -3.50 13.70 11.97
C SER A 66 -3.29 13.59 13.48
N ILE A 67 -2.59 12.55 13.94
CA ILE A 67 -2.26 12.34 15.35
C ILE A 67 -1.42 13.51 15.88
N ALA A 68 -0.39 13.94 15.15
CA ALA A 68 0.45 15.07 15.54
C ALA A 68 -0.37 16.36 15.67
N SER A 69 -1.27 16.62 14.72
CA SER A 69 -2.18 17.78 14.74
C SER A 69 -3.12 17.75 15.95
N ILE A 70 -3.75 16.60 16.22
CA ILE A 70 -4.64 16.42 17.37
C ILE A 70 -3.87 16.61 18.68
N LYS A 71 -2.67 16.02 18.79
CA LYS A 71 -1.81 16.19 19.97
C LYS A 71 -1.45 17.65 20.19
N ALA A 72 -1.07 18.38 19.14
CA ALA A 72 -0.74 19.80 19.24
C ALA A 72 -1.94 20.63 19.70
N LYS A 73 -3.14 20.36 19.18
CA LYS A 73 -4.38 21.02 19.60
C LYS A 73 -4.70 20.72 21.07
N ALA A 74 -4.67 19.46 21.47
CA ALA A 74 -4.94 19.05 22.86
C ALA A 74 -3.96 19.69 23.84
N MET A 75 -2.66 19.71 23.53
CA MET A 75 -1.66 20.36 24.39
C MET A 75 -1.87 21.88 24.46
N LYS A 76 -2.31 22.52 23.37
CA LYS A 76 -2.67 23.94 23.38
C LYS A 76 -3.87 24.21 24.27
N GLU A 77 -4.91 23.38 24.19
CA GLU A 77 -6.10 23.50 25.04
C GLU A 77 -5.76 23.33 26.52
N VAL A 78 -4.90 22.36 26.86
CA VAL A 78 -4.37 22.20 28.24
C VAL A 78 -3.63 23.46 28.70
N GLY A 79 -2.80 24.06 27.84
CA GLY A 79 -2.11 25.32 28.14
C GLY A 79 -3.08 26.46 28.45
N THR A 80 -4.14 26.62 27.64
CA THR A 80 -5.20 27.61 27.89
C THR A 80 -5.90 27.35 29.23
N ILE A 81 -6.29 26.10 29.52
CA ILE A 81 -6.95 25.76 30.79
C ILE A 81 -6.04 26.08 31.98
N ALA A 82 -4.74 25.79 31.87
CA ALA A 82 -3.78 26.11 32.91
C ALA A 82 -3.66 27.63 33.12
N GLU A 83 -3.54 28.42 32.05
CA GLU A 83 -3.53 29.89 32.12
C GLU A 83 -4.80 30.45 32.77
N ASP A 84 -5.97 29.99 32.34
CA ASP A 84 -7.27 30.45 32.85
C ASP A 84 -7.43 30.07 34.34
N THR A 85 -7.04 28.85 34.72
CA THR A 85 -7.10 28.37 36.11
C THR A 85 -6.14 29.15 37.01
N THR A 86 -4.90 29.38 36.57
CA THR A 86 -3.94 30.20 37.31
C THR A 86 -4.45 31.62 37.49
N SER A 87 -5.03 32.24 36.45
CA SER A 87 -5.64 33.56 36.54
C SER A 87 -6.75 33.61 37.59
N ALA A 88 -7.65 32.62 37.60
CA ALA A 88 -8.73 32.55 38.58
C ALA A 88 -8.21 32.39 40.02
N ILE A 89 -7.16 31.57 40.24
CA ILE A 89 -6.53 31.39 41.55
C ILE A 89 -5.89 32.69 42.04
N VAL A 90 -5.14 33.39 41.18
CA VAL A 90 -4.46 34.64 41.56
C VAL A 90 -5.47 35.74 41.88
N GLU A 91 -6.53 35.86 41.08
CA GLU A 91 -7.62 36.81 41.36
C GLU A 91 -8.29 36.53 42.71
N ALA A 92 -8.54 35.25 43.03
CA ALA A 92 -9.15 34.84 44.30
C ALA A 92 -8.25 35.08 45.53
N LEU A 93 -6.93 34.91 45.39
CA LEU A 93 -5.98 35.03 46.52
C LEU A 93 -5.46 36.45 46.75
N VAL A 94 -5.22 37.20 45.68
CA VAL A 94 -4.52 38.49 45.73
C VAL A 94 -5.48 39.67 45.50
N GLY A 95 -6.71 39.41 45.01
CA GLY A 95 -7.74 40.43 44.83
C GLY A 95 -7.48 41.40 43.67
N GLY A 96 -6.52 41.09 42.79
CA GLY A 96 -6.13 41.92 41.64
C GLY A 96 -5.94 41.09 40.37
N LYS A 97 -6.24 41.69 39.20
CA LYS A 97 -5.98 41.08 37.90
C LYS A 97 -4.50 41.17 37.57
N THR A 98 -3.85 40.02 37.42
CA THR A 98 -2.45 39.93 36.98
C THR A 98 -2.38 39.91 35.46
N ASP A 99 -1.28 40.40 34.88
CA ASP A 99 -1.12 40.46 33.43
C ASP A 99 -1.14 39.06 32.81
N LYS A 100 -1.95 38.87 31.75
CA LYS A 100 -2.09 37.58 31.06
C LYS A 100 -0.77 37.09 30.46
N ALA A 101 0.11 37.99 30.03
CA ALA A 101 1.43 37.66 29.52
C ALA A 101 2.35 37.11 30.62
N GLU A 102 2.27 37.66 31.84
CA GLU A 102 3.02 37.15 33.00
C GLU A 102 2.52 35.76 33.40
N ILE A 103 1.20 35.54 33.43
CA ILE A 103 0.60 34.22 33.71
C ILE A 103 1.02 33.20 32.65
N SER A 104 0.92 33.56 31.36
CA SER A 104 1.34 32.68 30.27
C SER A 104 2.84 32.32 30.37
N ALA A 105 3.70 33.29 30.70
CA ALA A 105 5.13 33.05 30.88
C ALA A 105 5.41 32.14 32.08
N ALA A 106 4.73 32.35 33.21
CA ALA A 106 4.86 31.53 34.42
C ALA A 106 4.40 30.09 34.16
N VAL A 107 3.22 29.89 33.55
CA VAL A 107 2.69 28.55 33.19
C VAL A 107 3.63 27.83 32.21
N LYS A 108 4.14 28.53 31.19
CA LYS A 108 5.14 27.96 30.25
C LYS A 108 6.46 27.60 30.94
N SER A 109 6.89 28.39 31.91
CA SER A 109 8.12 28.10 32.66
C SER A 109 7.99 26.87 33.55
N ALA A 110 6.79 26.61 34.08
CA ALA A 110 6.50 25.47 34.94
C ALA A 110 6.22 24.16 34.18
N THR A 111 5.94 24.23 32.88
CA THR A 111 5.61 23.07 32.02
C THR A 111 6.77 22.62 31.10
N ARG A 112 7.92 23.32 31.15
CA ARG A 112 9.18 22.88 30.55
C ARG A 112 9.87 21.83 31.39
#